data_AF-A0A2K1ERQ5-F1
#
_entry.id   AF-A0A2K1ERQ5-F1
#
_cell.length_a   1.000
_cell.length_b   1.000
_cell.length_c   1.000
_cell.angle_alpha   90.00
_cell.angle_beta   90.00
_cell.angle_gamma   90.00
#
_symmetry.space_group_name_H-M   'P 1'
#
loop_
_entity.id
_entity.type
_entity.pdbx_description
1 polymer ?
#
loop_
_entity_poly.entity_id
_entity_poly.type
_entity_poly.pdbx_seq_one_letter_code
_entity_poly.pdbx_strand_id
1 'polypeptide(L)' 'MYWIWHEPAFRSMDQREGSVFTLELAQRLLDHYTVLGGKTYEFIYSVLDPQLKKVHLFVKEVDL' A
#
# COMPACT_ATOMS: atom_id res chain seq x y z
N MET A 1 -8.92 9.47 -10.21
CA MET A 1 -7.68 9.24 -10.98
C MET A 1 -6.67 8.59 -10.04
N TYR A 2 -6.27 7.35 -10.31
CA TYR A 2 -5.25 6.64 -9.51
C TYR A 2 -4.04 6.34 -10.38
N TRP A 3 -2.87 6.35 -9.74
CA TRP A 3 -1.58 6.08 -10.37
C TRP A 3 -1.07 4.74 -9.88
N ILE A 4 -0.79 3.83 -10.80
CA ILE A 4 -0.32 2.48 -10.48
C ILE A 4 1.10 2.35 -11.01
N TRP A 5 1.98 1.73 -10.21
CA TRP A 5 3.32 1.36 -10.66
C TRP A 5 3.21 0.24 -11.69
N HIS A 6 3.62 0.53 -12.92
CA HIS A 6 3.73 -0.46 -13.98
C HIS A 6 5.02 -0.17 -14.73
N GLU A 7 6.09 -0.89 -14.36
CA GLU A 7 7.47 -0.63 -14.78
C GLU A 7 7.57 -0.13 -16.24
N PRO A 8 8.38 0.93 -16.49
CA PRO A 8 9.33 1.58 -15.58
C PRO A 8 8.77 2.82 -14.84
N ALA A 9 7.46 3.10 -14.91
CA ALA A 9 6.91 4.35 -14.39
C ALA A 9 5.46 4.21 -13.86
N PHE A 10 5.03 5.18 -13.06
CA PHE A 10 3.64 5.33 -12.69
C PHE A 10 2.80 5.76 -13.89
N ARG A 11 1.66 5.10 -14.11
CA ARG A 11 0.71 5.45 -15.19
C ARG A 11 -0.65 5.79 -14.59
N SER A 12 -1.30 6.83 -15.14
CA SER A 12 -2.67 7.17 -14.79
C SER A 12 -3.65 6.22 -15.49
N MET A 13 -4.59 5.65 -14.74
CA MET A 13 -5.69 4.88 -15.32
C MET A 13 -7.03 5.58 -15.06
N ASP A 14 -7.84 5.66 -16.12
CA ASP A 14 -9.24 6.04 -16.01
C ASP A 14 -10.02 4.89 -15.36
N GLN A 15 -10.86 5.24 -14.39
CA GLN A 15 -11.71 4.28 -13.66
C GLN A 15 -12.54 3.48 -14.68
N ARG A 16 -12.22 2.21 -14.86
CA ARG A 16 -13.17 1.26 -15.45
C ARG A 16 -14.05 0.77 -14.31
N GLU A 17 -15.35 1.06 -14.41
CA GLU A 17 -16.35 0.57 -13.47
C GLU A 17 -16.23 -0.94 -13.31
N GLY A 18 -15.99 -1.38 -12.08
CA GLY A 18 -15.89 -2.80 -11.74
C GLY A 18 -15.41 -2.97 -10.32
N SER A 19 -16.33 -3.30 -9.41
CA SER A 19 -16.08 -3.62 -8.00
C SER A 19 -15.01 -4.70 -7.77
N VAL A 20 -14.73 -5.52 -8.80
CA VAL A 20 -13.64 -6.52 -8.82
C VAL A 20 -12.26 -5.86 -8.73
N PHE A 21 -12.08 -4.70 -9.37
CA PHE A 21 -10.81 -3.97 -9.36
C PHE A 21 -10.50 -3.40 -7.97
N THR A 22 -11.52 -3.03 -7.19
CA THR A 22 -11.32 -2.56 -5.81
C THR A 22 -10.87 -3.67 -4.89
N LEU A 23 -11.39 -4.90 -5.07
CA LEU A 23 -11.01 -6.03 -4.22
C LEU A 23 -9.61 -6.56 -4.57
N GLU A 24 -9.28 -6.75 -5.85
CA GLU A 24 -7.91 -7.15 -6.25
C GLU A 24 -6.87 -6.08 -5.90
N LEU A 25 -7.21 -4.80 -6.08
CA LEU A 25 -6.35 -3.71 -5.66
C LEU A 25 -6.21 -3.66 -4.14
N ALA A 26 -7.30 -3.84 -3.38
CA ALA A 26 -7.24 -3.95 -1.93
C ALA A 26 -6.39 -5.15 -1.49
N GLN A 27 -6.52 -6.32 -2.15
CA GLN A 27 -5.71 -7.51 -1.89
C GLN A 27 -4.22 -7.21 -2.11
N ARG A 28 -3.88 -6.57 -3.23
CA ARG A 28 -2.50 -6.16 -3.55
C ARG A 28 -1.96 -5.08 -2.63
N LEU A 29 -2.83 -4.24 -2.05
CA LEU A 29 -2.49 -3.25 -1.04
C LEU A 29 -2.38 -3.86 0.38
N LEU A 30 -3.03 -5.00 0.63
CA LEU A 30 -2.93 -5.76 1.88
C LEU A 30 -1.62 -6.59 1.94
N ASP A 31 -1.07 -6.98 0.79
CA ASP A 31 0.22 -7.68 0.68
C ASP A 31 1.44 -6.74 0.82
N HIS A 32 1.30 -5.65 1.57
CA HIS A 32 2.43 -4.79 1.90
C HIS A 32 3.14 -5.37 3.12
N TYR A 33 4.27 -6.03 2.85
CA TYR A 33 5.27 -6.33 3.87
C TYR A 33 6.46 -5.38 3.71
N THR A 34 7.10 -5.01 4.81
CA THR A 34 8.41 -4.35 4.79
C THR A 34 9.41 -5.14 5.61
N VAL A 35 10.68 -5.05 5.26
CA VAL A 35 11.77 -5.68 5.99
C VAL A 35 12.61 -4.59 6.63
N LEU A 36 12.72 -4.63 7.96
CA LEU A 36 13.54 -3.69 8.73
C LEU A 36 14.40 -4.49 9.70
N GLY A 37 15.73 -4.33 9.62
CA GLY A 37 16.65 -5.03 10.51
C GLY A 37 16.59 -6.56 10.42
N GLY A 38 16.23 -7.10 9.25
CA GLY A 38 16.11 -8.54 9.02
C GLY A 38 14.79 -9.16 9.50
N LYS A 39 13.86 -8.34 10.00
CA LYS A 39 12.52 -8.77 10.43
C LYS A 39 11.48 -8.31 9.42
N THR A 40 10.48 -9.16 9.19
CA THR A 40 9.38 -8.87 8.27
C THR A 40 8.18 -8.30 9.04
N TYR A 41 7.56 -7.28 8.47
CA TYR A 41 6.44 -6.57 9.07
C TYR A 41 5.29 -6.46 8.08
N GLU A 42 4.11 -6.91 8.48
CA GLU A 42 2.84 -6.75 7.78
C GLU A 42 2.27 -5.34 8.04
N PHE A 43 1.81 -4.64 7.00
CA PHE A 43 1.16 -3.34 7.16
C PHE A 43 -0.29 -3.51 7.61
N ILE A 44 -0.65 -2.83 8.70
CA ILE A 44 -2.01 -2.86 9.24
C ILE A 44 -2.79 -1.63 8.74
N TYR A 45 -2.25 -0.43 8.96
CA TYR A 45 -2.83 0.83 8.47
C TYR A 45 -1.81 1.98 8.52
N SER A 46 -2.16 3.09 7.87
CA SER A 46 -1.35 4.32 7.86
C SER A 46 -2.15 5.53 8.30
N VAL A 47 -1.52 6.46 9.02
CA VAL A 47 -2.10 7.74 9.42
C VAL A 47 -1.22 8.88 8.91
N LEU A 48 -1.81 9.84 8.19
CA LEU A 48 -1.15 11.09 7.84
C LEU A 48 -1.25 12.04 9.03
N ASP A 49 -0.10 12.45 9.58
CA ASP A 49 0.00 13.57 10.51
C ASP A 49 0.16 14.87 9.69
N PRO A 50 -0.87 15.73 9.62
CA PRO A 50 -0.82 16.95 8.82
C PRO A 50 0.04 18.04 9.46
N GLN A 51 0.26 18.00 10.78
CA GLN A 51 1.10 18.99 11.47
C GLN A 51 2.58 18.69 11.22
N LEU A 52 2.96 17.42 11.31
CA LEU A 52 4.34 16.99 11.08
C LEU A 52 4.66 16.74 9.61
N LYS A 53 3.65 16.72 8.72
CA LYS A 53 3.76 16.33 7.30
C LYS A 53 4.44 14.97 7.14
N LYS A 54 4.07 14.01 7.98
CA LYS A 54 4.64 12.65 8.01
C LYS A 54 3.52 11.61 7.97
N VAL A 55 3.86 10.43 7.46
CA VAL A 55 2.98 9.26 7.50
C VAL A 55 3.49 8.31 8.58
N HIS A 56 2.62 7.97 9.52
CA HIS A 56 2.85 6.92 10.49
C HIS A 56 2.35 5.60 9.92
N LEU A 57 3.22 4.60 9.91
CA LEU A 57 2.89 3.25 9.48
C LEU A 57 2.76 2.37 10.72
N PHE A 58 1.60 1.72 10.86
CA PHE A 58 1.37 0.74 11.90
C PHE A 58 1.51 -0.63 11.29
N VAL A 59 2.47 -1.37 11.82
CA VAL A 59 2.88 -2.66 11.28
C VAL A 59 2.90 -3.72 12.36
N LYS A 60 2.73 -4.99 11.97
CA LYS A 60 2.81 -6.16 12.83
C LYS A 60 4.01 -6.99 12.41
N GLU A 61 4.90 -7.33 13.33
CA GLU A 61 5.98 -8.27 13.06
C GLU A 61 5.39 -9.65 12.74
N VAL A 62 5.90 -10.29 11.69
CA VAL A 62 5.47 -11.62 11.24
C VAL A 62 6.70 -12.46 10.90
N ASP A 63 6.63 -13.76 11.22
CA ASP A 63 7.57 -14.76 10.72
C ASP A 63 6.99 -15.32 9.41
N LEU A 64 7.63 -14.98 8.28
CA LEU A 64 7.36 -15.57 6.96
C LEU A 64 8.43 -16.60 6.61
#